data_AF-A0A7L4YA43-F1
#
_entry.id   AF-A0A7L4YA43-F1
#
_cell.length_a   1.000
_cell.length_b   1.000
_cell.length_c   1.000
_cell.angle_alpha   90.00
_cell.angle_beta   90.00
_cell.angle_gamma   90.00
#
_symmetry.space_group_name_H-M   'P 1'
#
loop_
_entity.id
_entity.type
_entity.pdbx_description
1 polymer ?
#
loop_
_entity_poly.entity_id
_entity_poly.type
_entity_poly.pdbx_seq_one_letter_code
_entity_poly.pdbx_strand_id
1 'polypeptide(L)'
;MIEASVSALPGLIIAFLIISVLFAGPTILTAKIREKPVAVRASLAIYLAGIVAVTLMPGNAGLSPGQCDIGTPLHLLTSASSLLNIALFLPGSALAVLVFRQPFTVAAAFVFLSGAVELVQSAAAHLGRSCSVTDLAANMAGAAAGAVMGSLYLRWRQRPILRPGRDLFRGATVALMGGAPSLLASFSPVLSQWTLLRKTTGRAPWLNRPQKPMSGSLRRLTRSLATARRCNRPPHKATESA
;
A
#
# COMPACT_ATOMS: atom_id res chain seq x y z
N MET A 1 -6.39 -2.55 20.15
CA MET A 1 -5.94 -1.79 18.96
C MET A 1 -5.86 -0.29 19.23
N ILE A 2 -6.83 0.33 19.94
CA ILE A 2 -6.82 1.78 20.21
C ILE A 2 -5.61 2.22 21.07
N GLU A 3 -5.27 1.51 22.15
CA GLU A 3 -4.09 1.85 22.98
C GLU A 3 -2.76 1.80 22.21
N ALA A 4 -2.57 0.81 21.33
CA ALA A 4 -1.36 0.69 20.52
C ALA A 4 -1.24 1.82 19.48
N SER A 5 -2.36 2.27 18.93
CA SER A 5 -2.39 3.43 18.02
C SER A 5 -2.15 4.74 18.76
N VAL A 6 -2.65 4.87 19.99
CA VAL A 6 -2.46 6.07 20.83
C VAL A 6 -1.02 6.14 21.36
N SER A 7 -0.38 5.03 21.72
CA SER A 7 1.01 5.02 22.19
C SER A 7 2.03 5.25 21.07
N ALA A 8 1.69 4.93 19.82
CA ALA A 8 2.54 5.19 18.66
C ALA A 8 2.49 6.65 18.16
N LEU A 9 1.45 7.40 18.57
CA LEU A 9 1.20 8.77 18.13
C LEU A 9 2.30 9.77 18.52
N PRO A 10 2.81 9.79 19.78
CA PRO A 10 3.85 10.73 20.18
C PRO A 10 5.16 10.52 19.41
N GLY A 11 5.55 9.25 19.22
CA GLY A 11 6.75 8.89 18.44
C GLY A 11 6.64 9.32 16.98
N LEU A 12 5.46 9.17 16.37
CA LEU A 12 5.21 9.62 15.00
C LEU A 12 5.34 11.12 14.86
N ILE A 13 4.74 11.89 15.76
CA ILE A 13 4.78 13.36 15.70
C ILE A 13 6.22 13.84 15.82
N ILE A 14 6.99 13.30 16.78
CA ILE A 14 8.39 13.67 16.97
C ILE A 14 9.22 13.30 15.73
N ALA A 15 9.08 12.07 15.21
CA ALA A 15 9.78 11.63 14.01
C ALA A 15 9.42 12.51 12.79
N PHE A 16 8.14 12.81 12.59
CA PHE A 16 7.67 13.68 11.52
C PHE A 16 8.29 15.07 11.61
N LEU A 17 8.33 15.68 12.80
CA LEU A 17 8.93 17.00 12.99
C LEU A 17 10.43 16.99 12.67
N ILE A 18 11.16 15.99 13.18
CA ILE A 18 12.60 15.85 12.92
C ILE A 18 12.87 15.70 11.43
N ILE A 19 12.20 14.74 10.76
CA ILE A 19 12.39 14.49 9.33
C ILE A 19 11.95 15.71 8.50
N SER A 20 10.88 16.40 8.92
CA SER A 20 10.42 17.63 8.26
C SER A 20 11.47 18.73 8.30
N VAL A 21 12.13 18.95 9.44
CA VAL A 21 13.23 19.93 9.54
C VAL A 21 14.40 19.53 8.64
N LEU A 22 14.78 18.24 8.65
CA LEU A 22 15.88 17.72 7.83
C LEU A 22 15.62 17.86 6.33
N PHE A 23 14.37 17.70 5.87
CA PHE A 23 14.01 17.82 4.46
C PHE A 23 13.72 19.27 4.06
N ALA A 24 12.95 19.99 4.87
CA ALA A 24 12.50 21.34 4.55
C ALA A 24 13.62 22.38 4.71
N GLY A 25 14.49 22.25 5.71
CA GLY A 25 15.57 23.21 5.97
C GLY A 25 16.49 23.44 4.76
N PRO A 26 17.16 22.39 4.24
CA PRO A 26 17.99 22.48 3.04
C PRO A 26 17.21 22.92 1.80
N THR A 27 15.95 22.48 1.69
CA THR A 27 15.07 22.84 0.57
C THR A 27 14.75 24.33 0.57
N ILE A 28 14.43 24.90 1.73
CA ILE A 28 14.15 26.33 1.92
C ILE A 28 15.42 27.15 1.63
N LEU A 29 16.57 26.75 2.18
CA LEU A 29 17.84 27.43 1.95
C LEU A 29 18.18 27.46 0.45
N THR A 30 18.14 26.30 -0.21
CA THR A 30 18.41 26.19 -1.64
C THR A 30 17.40 26.97 -2.49
N ALA A 31 16.12 26.98 -2.10
CA ALA A 31 15.09 27.75 -2.78
C ALA A 31 15.33 29.26 -2.66
N LYS A 32 15.74 29.76 -1.48
CA LYS A 32 16.10 31.16 -1.27
C LYS A 32 17.33 31.55 -2.10
N ILE A 33 18.40 30.75 -2.06
CA ILE A 33 19.64 31.01 -2.84
C ILE A 33 19.35 31.05 -4.35
N ARG A 34 18.41 30.24 -4.84
CA ARG A 34 18.06 30.16 -6.28
C ARG A 34 16.86 31.02 -6.68
N GLU A 35 16.38 31.89 -5.80
CA GLU A 35 15.22 32.77 -6.01
C GLU A 35 13.99 32.01 -6.54
N LYS A 36 13.73 30.83 -5.96
CA LYS A 36 12.59 29.97 -6.31
C LYS A 36 11.47 30.10 -5.27
N PRO A 37 10.20 29.81 -5.64
CA PRO A 37 9.09 29.89 -4.70
C PRO A 37 9.29 28.89 -3.55
N VAL A 38 9.57 29.43 -2.36
CA VAL A 38 9.89 28.66 -1.16
C VAL A 38 8.70 27.82 -0.71
N ALA A 39 7.49 28.41 -0.69
CA ALA A 39 6.29 27.78 -0.15
C ALA A 39 6.03 26.38 -0.76
N VAL A 40 5.87 26.28 -2.08
CA VAL A 40 5.54 25.00 -2.75
C VAL A 40 6.65 23.96 -2.57
N ARG A 41 7.92 24.39 -2.54
CA ARG A 41 9.06 23.48 -2.36
C ARG A 41 9.15 22.98 -0.91
N ALA A 42 8.95 23.85 0.06
CA ALA A 42 8.89 23.48 1.47
C ALA A 42 7.70 22.55 1.73
N SER A 43 6.52 22.86 1.19
CA SER A 43 5.34 22.00 1.29
C SER A 43 5.62 20.59 0.74
N LEU A 44 6.25 20.48 -0.42
CA LEU A 44 6.65 19.18 -0.97
C LEU A 44 7.63 18.45 -0.05
N ALA A 45 8.65 19.14 0.47
CA ALA A 45 9.65 18.53 1.35
C ALA A 45 9.03 18.01 2.67
N ILE A 46 8.17 18.81 3.29
CA ILE A 46 7.41 18.42 4.50
C ILE A 46 6.49 17.24 4.19
N TYR A 47 5.84 17.25 3.03
CA TYR A 47 4.96 16.16 2.62
C TYR A 47 5.72 14.83 2.45
N LEU A 48 6.88 14.86 1.79
CA LEU A 48 7.76 13.70 1.66
C LEU A 48 8.25 13.20 3.02
N ALA A 49 8.57 14.11 3.95
CA ALA A 49 8.88 13.76 5.33
C ALA A 49 7.73 13.03 6.02
N GLY A 50 6.48 13.43 5.76
CA GLY A 50 5.27 12.73 6.19
C GLY A 50 5.20 11.28 5.67
N ILE A 51 5.44 11.08 4.38
CA ILE A 51 5.48 9.73 3.79
C ILE A 51 6.54 8.87 4.47
N VAL A 52 7.75 9.40 4.69
CA VAL A 52 8.83 8.67 5.36
C VAL A 52 8.45 8.33 6.81
N ALA A 53 7.92 9.29 7.56
CA ALA A 53 7.52 9.09 8.95
C ALA A 53 6.44 8.00 9.09
N VAL A 54 5.43 8.02 8.22
CA VAL A 54 4.36 6.99 8.20
C VAL A 54 4.90 5.64 7.73
N THR A 55 5.85 5.62 6.80
CA THR A 55 6.47 4.38 6.30
C THR A 55 7.23 3.66 7.40
N LEU A 56 7.94 4.41 8.25
CA LEU A 56 8.75 3.88 9.35
C LEU A 56 7.91 3.58 10.62
N MET A 57 6.61 3.86 10.61
CA MET A 57 5.74 3.53 11.74
C MET A 57 5.53 2.00 11.82
N PRO A 58 5.77 1.39 13.00
CA PRO A 58 5.50 -0.02 13.21
C PRO A 58 3.99 -0.30 13.10
N GLY A 59 3.65 -1.43 12.46
CA GLY A 59 2.29 -1.92 12.27
C GLY A 59 2.12 -3.34 12.81
N ASN A 60 0.88 -3.84 12.72
CA ASN A 60 0.50 -5.18 13.16
C ASN A 60 -0.27 -5.92 12.06
N ALA A 61 0.42 -6.29 10.98
CA ALA A 61 -0.21 -6.98 9.84
C ALA A 61 -0.64 -8.43 10.14
N GLY A 62 -0.22 -9.01 11.28
CA GLY A 62 -0.56 -10.38 11.67
C GLY A 62 0.04 -11.48 10.77
N LEU A 63 0.91 -11.08 9.84
CA LEU A 63 1.66 -11.94 8.92
C LEU A 63 3.12 -12.03 9.38
N SER A 64 3.78 -13.16 9.09
CA SER A 64 5.20 -13.33 9.38
C SER A 64 6.04 -12.37 8.53
N PRO A 65 7.15 -11.83 9.05
CA PRO A 65 8.08 -10.99 8.29
C PRO A 65 8.49 -11.65 6.96
N GLY A 66 8.49 -10.88 5.88
CA GLY A 66 8.91 -11.35 4.54
C GLY A 66 7.82 -12.00 3.67
N GLN A 67 6.56 -12.05 4.12
CA GLN A 67 5.43 -12.46 3.27
C GLN A 67 4.78 -11.24 2.60
N CYS A 68 4.55 -11.29 1.28
CA CYS A 68 3.70 -10.33 0.59
C CYS A 68 2.32 -10.90 0.28
N ASP A 69 1.29 -10.07 0.41
CA ASP A 69 -0.03 -10.33 -0.16
C ASP A 69 -0.03 -10.01 -1.66
N ILE A 70 -0.13 -11.07 -2.47
CA ILE A 70 -0.24 -11.01 -3.95
C ILE A 70 -1.71 -11.20 -4.37
N GLY A 71 -2.66 -10.95 -3.47
CA GLY A 71 -4.07 -10.93 -3.81
C GLY A 71 -4.37 -9.98 -4.98
N THR A 72 -5.39 -10.32 -5.76
CA THR A 72 -5.89 -9.44 -6.82
C THR A 72 -6.42 -8.14 -6.20
N PRO A 73 -6.10 -6.95 -6.75
CA PRO A 73 -6.47 -5.65 -6.19
C PRO A 73 -7.95 -5.30 -6.45
N LEU A 74 -8.87 -6.22 -6.16
CA LEU A 74 -10.31 -6.08 -6.37
C LEU A 74 -10.92 -4.96 -5.51
N HIS A 75 -10.30 -4.65 -4.37
CA HIS A 75 -10.81 -3.69 -3.38
C HIS A 75 -10.05 -2.35 -3.39
N LEU A 76 -9.37 -2.02 -4.48
CA LEU A 76 -8.53 -0.83 -4.60
C LEU A 76 -9.25 0.48 -4.23
N LEU A 77 -10.52 0.61 -4.61
CA LEU A 77 -11.33 1.81 -4.37
C LEU A 77 -12.36 1.62 -3.25
N THR A 78 -12.49 0.41 -2.70
CA THR A 78 -13.48 0.10 -1.66
C THR A 78 -12.84 -0.08 -0.29
N SER A 79 -11.55 -0.38 -0.23
CA SER A 79 -10.80 -0.52 1.02
C SER A 79 -10.39 0.84 1.55
N ALA A 80 -10.69 1.09 2.82
CA ALA A 80 -10.24 2.31 3.51
C ALA A 80 -8.71 2.45 3.51
N SER A 81 -7.97 1.35 3.63
CA SER A 81 -6.50 1.35 3.58
C SER A 81 -5.98 1.81 2.22
N SER A 82 -6.58 1.29 1.13
CA SER A 82 -6.20 1.65 -0.23
C SER A 82 -6.54 3.10 -0.58
N LEU A 83 -7.70 3.60 -0.12
CA LEU A 83 -8.07 5.00 -0.30
C LEU A 83 -7.11 5.95 0.44
N LEU A 84 -6.65 5.59 1.64
CA LEU A 84 -5.63 6.36 2.37
C LEU A 84 -4.29 6.38 1.63
N ASN A 85 -3.88 5.26 1.03
CA ASN A 85 -2.67 5.18 0.22
C ASN A 85 -2.76 6.05 -1.05
N ILE A 86 -3.90 6.04 -1.75
CA ILE A 86 -4.17 6.96 -2.86
C ILE A 86 -4.07 8.42 -2.38
N ALA A 87 -4.74 8.75 -1.26
CA ALA A 87 -4.75 10.08 -0.68
C ALA A 87 -3.36 10.53 -0.18
N LEU A 88 -2.48 9.59 0.17
CA LEU A 88 -1.11 9.85 0.62
C LEU A 88 -0.15 10.11 -0.55
N PHE A 89 -0.38 9.57 -1.75
CA PHE A 89 0.52 9.79 -2.89
C PHE A 89 0.05 10.93 -3.82
N LEU A 90 -1.25 11.22 -3.83
CA LEU A 90 -1.85 12.20 -4.74
C LEU A 90 -1.39 13.65 -4.48
N PRO A 91 -1.44 14.22 -3.26
CA PRO A 91 -0.97 15.59 -3.01
C PRO A 91 0.53 15.75 -3.25
N GLY A 92 1.33 14.75 -2.84
CA GLY A 92 2.78 14.77 -3.01
C GLY A 92 3.20 14.82 -4.47
N SER A 93 2.61 13.95 -5.30
CA SER A 93 2.89 13.93 -6.75
C SER A 93 2.40 15.20 -7.44
N ALA A 94 1.23 15.75 -7.05
CA ALA A 94 0.75 17.03 -7.57
C ALA A 94 1.72 18.17 -7.27
N LEU A 95 2.14 18.33 -6.01
CA LEU A 95 3.11 19.34 -5.59
C LEU A 95 4.46 19.17 -6.33
N ALA A 96 4.92 17.93 -6.50
CA ALA A 96 6.13 17.63 -7.26
C ALA A 96 6.02 18.08 -8.72
N VAL A 97 4.87 17.88 -9.38
CA VAL A 97 4.65 18.41 -10.72
C VAL A 97 4.69 19.94 -10.74
N LEU A 98 4.14 20.63 -9.73
CA LEU A 98 4.24 22.09 -9.64
C LEU A 98 5.69 22.60 -9.50
N VAL A 99 6.52 21.85 -8.77
CA VAL A 99 7.93 22.19 -8.53
C VAL A 99 8.81 21.89 -9.76
N PHE A 100 8.66 20.71 -10.36
CA PHE A 100 9.55 20.20 -11.41
C PHE A 100 9.02 20.39 -12.83
N ARG A 101 7.70 20.52 -13.00
CA ARG A 101 6.98 20.63 -14.28
C ARG A 101 7.33 19.51 -15.27
N GLN A 102 7.51 18.31 -14.73
CA GLN A 102 7.92 17.08 -15.42
C GLN A 102 7.01 15.93 -14.98
N PRO A 103 5.75 15.88 -15.45
CA PRO A 103 4.74 14.94 -14.95
C PRO A 103 5.12 13.47 -15.12
N PHE A 104 5.76 13.08 -16.24
CA PHE A 104 6.12 11.68 -16.46
C PHE A 104 7.24 11.25 -15.52
N THR A 105 8.28 12.09 -15.37
CA THR A 105 9.36 11.83 -14.42
C THR A 105 8.86 11.78 -12.98
N VAL A 106 7.95 12.68 -12.60
CA VAL A 106 7.35 12.71 -11.25
C VAL A 106 6.53 11.45 -10.99
N ALA A 107 5.67 11.04 -11.92
CA ALA A 107 4.89 9.82 -11.77
C ALA A 107 5.82 8.59 -11.59
N ALA A 108 6.84 8.46 -12.44
CA ALA A 108 7.83 7.38 -12.33
C ALA A 108 8.60 7.41 -10.99
N ALA A 109 8.98 8.58 -10.51
CA ALA A 109 9.67 8.74 -9.23
C ALA A 109 8.79 8.33 -8.04
N PHE A 110 7.48 8.64 -8.08
CA PHE A 110 6.55 8.21 -7.03
C PHE A 110 6.20 6.72 -7.12
N VAL A 111 6.18 6.14 -8.32
CA VAL A 111 6.08 4.67 -8.49
C VAL A 111 7.29 3.99 -7.85
N PHE A 112 8.50 4.50 -8.11
CA PHE A 112 9.71 4.03 -7.45
C PHE A 112 9.64 4.18 -5.93
N LEU A 113 9.21 5.35 -5.45
CA LEU A 113 9.01 5.61 -4.02
C LEU A 113 8.04 4.59 -3.41
N SER A 114 6.93 4.27 -4.09
CA SER A 114 6.01 3.25 -3.62
C SER A 114 6.66 1.87 -3.53
N GLY A 115 7.46 1.47 -4.51
CA GLY A 115 8.21 0.21 -4.45
C GLY A 115 9.21 0.20 -3.29
N ALA A 116 9.89 1.32 -3.05
CA ALA A 116 10.82 1.47 -1.93
C ALA A 116 10.12 1.41 -0.57
N VAL A 117 8.93 2.00 -0.44
CA VAL A 117 8.10 1.93 0.78
C VAL A 117 7.76 0.48 1.12
N GLU A 118 7.25 -0.29 0.14
CA GLU A 118 6.92 -1.70 0.31
C GLU A 118 8.18 -2.54 0.66
N LEU A 119 9.30 -2.25 -0.02
CA LEU A 119 10.57 -2.94 0.24
C LEU A 119 11.05 -2.69 1.68
N VAL A 120 11.06 -1.43 2.13
CA VAL A 120 11.45 -1.06 3.50
C VAL A 120 10.53 -1.72 4.52
N GLN A 121 9.22 -1.71 4.28
CA GLN A 121 8.25 -2.33 5.19
C GLN A 121 8.41 -3.87 5.26
N SER A 122 8.77 -4.51 4.14
CA SER A 122 9.03 -5.96 4.08
C SER A 122 10.36 -6.37 4.71
N ALA A 123 11.41 -5.57 4.54
CA ALA A 123 12.75 -5.85 5.05
C ALA A 123 12.89 -5.54 6.54
N ALA A 124 12.13 -4.56 7.02
CA ALA A 124 12.10 -4.18 8.42
C ALA A 124 11.22 -5.17 9.21
N ALA A 125 11.77 -6.35 9.50
CA ALA A 125 11.09 -7.40 10.27
C ALA A 125 10.54 -6.93 11.64
N HIS A 126 11.14 -5.87 12.20
CA HIS A 126 10.71 -5.25 13.46
C HIS A 126 9.45 -4.37 13.32
N LEU A 127 9.05 -3.99 12.10
CA LEU A 127 7.85 -3.16 11.86
C LEU A 127 6.57 -3.98 11.74
N GLY A 128 6.63 -5.32 11.71
CA GLY A 128 5.44 -6.19 11.70
C GLY A 128 4.50 -5.96 10.51
N ARG A 129 5.00 -5.42 9.39
CA ARG A 129 4.24 -5.18 8.16
C ARG A 129 4.62 -6.16 7.06
N SER A 130 3.60 -6.56 6.29
CA SER A 130 3.73 -7.33 5.05
C SER A 130 3.55 -6.40 3.85
N CYS A 131 4.29 -6.64 2.79
CA CYS A 131 4.09 -5.97 1.50
C CYS A 131 2.74 -6.38 0.88
N SER A 132 2.09 -5.48 0.15
CA SER A 132 0.78 -5.72 -0.44
C SER A 132 0.71 -5.16 -1.86
N VAL A 133 0.35 -6.02 -2.82
CA VAL A 133 0.13 -5.59 -4.22
C VAL A 133 -1.01 -4.56 -4.31
N THR A 134 -2.00 -4.66 -3.43
CA THR A 134 -3.12 -3.71 -3.41
C THR A 134 -2.67 -2.34 -2.92
N ASP A 135 -1.76 -2.28 -1.94
CA ASP A 135 -1.23 -1.01 -1.42
C ASP A 135 -0.27 -0.35 -2.41
N LEU A 136 0.56 -1.16 -3.07
CA LEU A 136 1.37 -0.72 -4.20
C LEU A 136 0.52 -0.11 -5.32
N ALA A 137 -0.53 -0.82 -5.76
CA ALA A 137 -1.43 -0.34 -6.80
C ALA A 137 -2.14 0.98 -6.38
N ALA A 138 -2.51 1.10 -5.11
CA ALA A 138 -3.15 2.30 -4.57
C ALA A 138 -2.21 3.51 -4.61
N ASN A 139 -0.97 3.33 -4.18
CA ASN A 139 0.07 4.36 -4.23
C ASN A 139 0.36 4.80 -5.67
N MET A 140 0.47 3.85 -6.60
CA MET A 140 0.64 4.14 -8.04
C MET A 140 -0.54 4.93 -8.61
N ALA A 141 -1.77 4.55 -8.26
CA ALA A 141 -2.98 5.27 -8.68
C ALA A 141 -2.99 6.71 -8.13
N GLY A 142 -2.64 6.90 -6.85
CA GLY A 142 -2.46 8.22 -6.26
C GLY A 142 -1.39 9.04 -6.97
N ALA A 143 -0.23 8.45 -7.26
CA ALA A 143 0.86 9.11 -7.98
C ALA A 143 0.45 9.57 -9.39
N ALA A 144 -0.26 8.72 -10.13
CA ALA A 144 -0.77 9.05 -11.46
C ALA A 144 -1.83 10.16 -11.39
N ALA A 145 -2.81 10.03 -10.49
CA ALA A 145 -3.87 11.00 -10.31
C ALA A 145 -3.33 12.38 -9.90
N GLY A 146 -2.37 12.42 -8.97
CA GLY A 146 -1.75 13.67 -8.55
C GLY A 146 -0.87 14.29 -9.64
N ALA A 147 -0.14 13.50 -10.42
CA ALA A 147 0.61 14.01 -11.57
C ALA A 147 -0.31 14.63 -12.64
N VAL A 148 -1.46 14.00 -12.91
CA VAL A 148 -2.50 14.56 -13.78
C VAL A 148 -3.06 15.86 -13.19
N MET A 149 -3.43 15.87 -11.91
CA MET A 149 -3.97 17.05 -11.23
C MET A 149 -2.99 18.23 -11.26
N GLY A 150 -1.71 17.99 -10.97
CA GLY A 150 -0.66 19.01 -11.05
C GLY A 150 -0.48 19.53 -12.48
N SER A 151 -0.57 18.66 -13.48
CA SER A 151 -0.50 19.04 -14.89
C SER A 151 -1.68 19.89 -15.33
N LEU A 152 -2.90 19.51 -14.92
CA LEU A 152 -4.12 20.28 -15.16
C LEU A 152 -4.04 21.66 -14.51
N TYR A 153 -3.54 21.75 -13.27
CA TYR A 153 -3.33 23.03 -12.60
C TYR A 153 -2.31 23.90 -13.34
N LEU A 154 -1.18 23.34 -13.79
CA LEU A 154 -0.20 24.09 -14.59
C LEU A 154 -0.81 24.58 -15.90
N ARG A 155 -1.60 23.74 -16.58
CA ARG A 155 -2.31 24.11 -17.82
C ARG A 155 -3.32 25.24 -17.56
N TRP A 156 -4.11 25.14 -16.50
CA TRP A 156 -5.08 26.19 -16.11
C TRP A 156 -4.38 27.51 -15.78
N ARG A 157 -3.22 27.46 -15.15
CA ARG A 157 -2.36 28.63 -14.89
C ARG A 157 -1.50 29.05 -16.10
N GLN A 158 -1.73 28.46 -17.28
CA GLN A 158 -0.99 28.70 -18.52
C GLN A 158 0.54 28.59 -18.37
N ARG A 159 1.00 27.72 -17.47
CA ARG A 159 2.43 27.46 -17.25
C ARG A 159 2.89 26.28 -18.10
N PRO A 160 3.99 26.41 -18.86
CA PRO A 160 4.45 25.34 -19.74
C PRO A 160 5.07 24.18 -18.96
N ILE A 161 4.83 22.96 -19.44
CA ILE A 161 5.57 21.75 -19.05
C ILE A 161 6.99 21.85 -19.64
N LEU A 162 8.01 21.51 -18.85
CA LEU A 162 9.39 21.66 -19.29
C LEU A 162 9.81 20.48 -20.20
N ARG A 163 9.94 20.74 -21.50
CA ARG A 163 10.52 19.82 -22.51
C ARG A 163 9.89 18.40 -22.46
N PRO A 164 8.64 18.23 -22.94
CA PRO A 164 7.87 17.00 -22.75
C PRO A 164 8.55 15.73 -23.30
N GLY A 165 9.26 15.81 -24.43
CA GLY A 165 10.01 14.65 -24.95
C GLY A 165 11.14 14.18 -24.03
N ARG A 166 11.86 15.13 -23.39
CA ARG A 166 12.91 14.80 -22.41
C ARG A 166 12.33 14.31 -21.09
N ASP A 167 11.18 14.84 -20.69
CA ASP A 167 10.45 14.35 -19.52
C ASP A 167 10.02 12.89 -19.71
N LEU A 168 9.46 12.55 -20.87
CA LEU A 168 9.09 11.17 -21.19
C LEU A 168 10.31 10.23 -21.14
N PHE A 169 11.43 10.63 -21.77
CA PHE A 169 12.65 9.83 -21.75
C PHE A 169 13.18 9.63 -20.32
N ARG A 170 13.28 10.69 -19.52
CA ARG A 170 13.73 10.61 -18.12
C ARG A 170 12.77 9.77 -17.27
N GLY A 171 11.47 9.94 -17.45
CA GLY A 171 10.46 9.13 -16.79
C GLY A 171 10.60 7.65 -17.13
N ALA A 172 10.81 7.31 -18.40
CA ALA A 172 11.08 5.94 -18.83
C ALA A 172 12.38 5.40 -18.21
N THR A 173 13.45 6.20 -18.18
CA THR A 173 14.71 5.81 -17.52
C THR A 173 14.51 5.54 -16.03
N VAL A 174 13.80 6.41 -15.31
CA VAL A 174 13.51 6.22 -13.86
C VAL A 174 12.63 5.00 -13.64
N ALA A 175 11.63 4.78 -14.49
CA ALA A 175 10.76 3.61 -14.41
C ALA A 175 11.54 2.30 -14.66
N LEU A 176 12.44 2.27 -15.64
CA LEU A 176 13.23 1.09 -15.98
C LEU A 176 14.36 0.81 -14.97
N MET A 177 15.09 1.84 -14.55
CA MET A 177 16.27 1.67 -13.68
C MET A 177 15.92 1.61 -12.19
N GLY A 178 14.87 2.31 -11.78
CA GLY A 178 14.42 2.35 -10.39
C GLY A 178 13.15 1.54 -10.19
N GLY A 179 12.08 1.92 -10.89
CA GLY A 179 10.73 1.39 -10.66
C GLY A 179 10.67 -0.13 -10.79
N ALA A 180 11.02 -0.68 -11.95
CA ALA A 180 10.91 -2.11 -12.22
C ALA A 180 11.80 -2.97 -11.27
N PRO A 181 13.08 -2.62 -11.01
CA PRO A 181 13.90 -3.34 -10.04
C PRO A 181 13.36 -3.28 -8.61
N SER A 182 12.87 -2.13 -8.15
CA SER A 182 12.28 -2.02 -6.82
C SER A 182 11.04 -2.88 -6.67
N LEU A 183 10.19 -2.92 -7.69
CA LEU A 183 9.02 -3.80 -7.71
C LEU A 183 9.44 -5.27 -7.67
N LEU A 184 10.37 -5.67 -8.54
CA LEU A 184 10.87 -7.05 -8.56
C LEU A 184 11.53 -7.43 -7.23
N ALA A 185 12.32 -6.54 -6.63
CA ALA A 185 12.98 -6.77 -5.35
C ALA A 185 11.98 -6.96 -4.21
N SER A 186 10.91 -6.16 -4.16
CA SER A 186 9.86 -6.28 -3.13
C SER A 186 9.15 -7.63 -3.16
N PHE A 187 9.06 -8.29 -4.32
CA PHE A 187 8.39 -9.60 -4.46
C PHE A 187 9.34 -10.80 -4.64
N SER A 188 10.65 -10.56 -4.81
CA SER A 188 11.67 -11.60 -4.96
C SER A 188 11.79 -12.57 -3.76
N PRO A 189 11.80 -12.12 -2.48
CA PRO A 189 11.88 -13.05 -1.35
C PRO A 189 10.66 -13.97 -1.27
N VAL A 190 9.49 -13.52 -1.74
CA VAL A 190 8.29 -14.34 -1.87
C VAL A 190 8.51 -15.44 -2.92
N LEU A 191 8.98 -15.09 -4.13
CA LEU A 191 9.29 -16.08 -5.17
C LEU A 191 10.35 -17.12 -4.73
N SER A 192 11.37 -16.70 -3.98
CA SER A 192 12.39 -17.58 -3.41
C SER A 192 11.80 -18.55 -2.37
N GLN A 193 10.97 -18.06 -1.45
CA GLN A 193 10.31 -18.91 -0.46
C GLN A 193 9.31 -19.89 -1.13
N TRP A 194 8.61 -19.44 -2.17
CA TRP A 194 7.71 -20.26 -2.99
C TRP A 194 8.44 -21.40 -3.71
N THR A 195 9.59 -21.12 -4.32
CA THR A 195 10.38 -22.15 -5.02
C THR A 195 10.98 -23.16 -4.05
N LEU A 196 11.46 -22.71 -2.89
CA LEU A 196 11.95 -23.59 -1.82
C LEU A 196 10.84 -24.48 -1.23
N LEU A 197 9.67 -23.91 -0.92
CA LEU A 197 8.52 -24.68 -0.41
C LEU A 197 7.98 -25.68 -1.44
N ARG A 198 7.94 -25.32 -2.73
CA ARG A 198 7.52 -26.24 -3.79
C ARG A 198 8.52 -27.40 -3.94
N LYS A 199 9.82 -27.15 -3.77
CA LYS A 199 10.87 -28.18 -3.80
C LYS A 199 10.80 -29.15 -2.61
N THR A 200 10.45 -28.66 -1.42
CA THR A 200 10.43 -29.48 -0.20
C THR A 200 9.12 -30.22 0.03
N THR A 201 7.97 -29.68 -0.39
CA THR A 201 6.66 -30.25 -0.06
C THR A 201 5.91 -30.89 -1.23
N GLY A 202 6.35 -30.68 -2.48
CA GLY A 202 5.70 -31.23 -3.67
C GLY A 202 4.23 -30.80 -3.88
N ARG A 203 3.69 -29.86 -3.07
CA ARG A 203 2.31 -29.35 -3.16
C ARG A 203 2.28 -27.83 -3.01
N ALA A 204 1.32 -27.19 -3.68
CA ALA A 204 1.07 -25.76 -3.54
C ALA A 204 0.51 -25.43 -2.14
N PRO A 205 1.07 -24.45 -1.40
CA PRO A 205 0.65 -24.05 -0.06
C PRO A 205 -0.83 -23.64 0.07
N TRP A 206 -1.50 -23.24 -1.02
CA TRP A 206 -2.90 -22.81 -0.99
C TRP A 206 -3.90 -23.94 -0.66
N LEU A 207 -3.49 -25.21 -0.70
CA LEU A 207 -4.31 -26.33 -0.23
C LEU A 207 -4.39 -26.43 1.31
N ASN A 208 -3.56 -25.68 2.04
CA ASN A 208 -3.54 -25.62 3.50
C ASN A 208 -3.86 -24.21 4.00
N ARG A 209 -4.90 -23.54 3.49
CA ARG A 209 -5.61 -22.61 4.38
C ARG A 209 -6.22 -23.47 5.48
N PRO A 210 -5.83 -23.35 6.76
CA PRO A 210 -6.72 -23.82 7.81
C PRO A 210 -8.01 -23.03 7.63
N GLN A 211 -9.08 -23.70 7.20
CA GLN A 211 -10.42 -23.22 7.52
C GLN A 211 -10.37 -22.98 9.03
N LYS A 212 -10.43 -21.72 9.47
CA LYS A 212 -10.60 -21.41 10.89
C LYS A 212 -11.68 -22.37 11.38
N PRO A 213 -11.40 -23.24 12.36
CA PRO A 213 -12.43 -24.16 12.84
C PRO A 213 -13.61 -23.29 13.22
N MET A 214 -14.77 -23.54 12.60
CA MET A 214 -16.01 -22.88 12.97
C MET A 214 -16.08 -22.83 14.49
N SER A 215 -16.14 -21.61 15.02
CA SER A 215 -16.35 -21.33 16.45
C SER A 215 -17.36 -22.33 17.02
N GLY A 216 -17.07 -22.88 18.20
CA GLY A 216 -17.86 -23.93 18.85
C GLY A 216 -19.36 -23.61 19.02
N SER A 217 -19.78 -22.35 18.85
CA SER A 217 -21.20 -21.96 18.79
C SER A 217 -21.96 -22.56 17.59
N LEU A 218 -21.33 -22.66 16.41
CA LEU A 218 -21.99 -23.21 15.21
C LEU A 218 -22.14 -24.74 15.26
N ARG A 219 -21.26 -25.45 15.99
CA ARG A 219 -21.43 -26.89 16.25
C ARG A 219 -22.59 -27.19 17.20
N ARG A 220 -22.90 -26.29 18.14
CA ARG A 220 -24.08 -26.44 19.02
C ARG A 220 -25.39 -26.20 18.28
N LEU A 221 -25.44 -25.19 17.40
CA LEU A 221 -26.62 -24.92 16.57
C LEU A 221 -26.94 -26.04 15.58
N THR A 222 -25.92 -26.62 14.94
CA THR A 222 -26.11 -27.74 14.00
C THR A 222 -26.53 -29.04 14.68
N ARG A 223 -26.03 -29.34 15.90
CA ARG A 223 -26.55 -30.47 16.69
C ARG A 223 -27.99 -30.24 17.14
N SER A 224 -28.36 -29.03 17.56
CA SER A 224 -29.72 -28.74 18.01
C SER A 224 -30.76 -28.89 16.88
N LEU A 225 -30.40 -28.49 15.65
CA LEU A 225 -31.25 -28.67 14.47
C LEU A 225 -31.37 -30.12 13.98
N ALA A 226 -30.33 -30.95 14.18
CA ALA A 226 -30.38 -32.37 13.83
C ALA A 226 -31.28 -33.17 14.79
N THR A 227 -31.34 -32.81 16.07
CA THR A 227 -32.24 -33.45 17.04
C THR A 227 -33.70 -33.04 16.79
N ALA A 228 -33.96 -31.78 16.40
CA ALA A 228 -35.31 -31.30 16.10
C ALA A 228 -35.97 -32.00 14.89
N ARG A 229 -35.19 -32.42 13.88
CA ARG A 229 -35.73 -33.16 12.72
C ARG A 229 -36.11 -34.62 13.00
N ARG A 230 -35.66 -35.21 14.12
CA ARG A 230 -35.99 -36.60 14.47
C ARG A 230 -37.37 -36.76 15.11
N CYS A 231 -37.99 -35.67 15.57
CA CYS A 231 -39.32 -35.69 16.19
C CYS A 231 -40.48 -35.42 15.22
N ASN A 232 -40.21 -35.19 13.92
CA ASN A 232 -41.26 -34.86 12.94
C ASN A 232 -41.40 -35.95 11.85
N ARG A 233 -41.37 -37.22 12.26
CA ARG A 233 -41.70 -38.35 11.37
C ARG A 233 -43.20 -38.64 11.53
N PRO A 234 -44.04 -38.41 10.51
CA PRO A 234 -45.46 -38.75 10.59
C PRO A 234 -45.63 -40.27 10.67
N PRO A 235 -46.67 -40.75 11.38
CA PRO A 235 -46.95 -42.18 11.46
C PRO A 235 -47.30 -42.74 10.08
N HIS A 236 -46.63 -43.84 9.72
CA HIS A 236 -46.98 -44.66 8.56
C HIS A 236 -48.42 -45.16 8.74
N LYS A 237 -49.30 -44.79 7.80
CA LYS A 237 -50.60 -45.45 7.63
C LYS A 237 -50.34 -46.90 7.24
N ALA A 238 -50.80 -47.83 8.07
CA ALA A 238 -50.88 -49.24 7.74
C ALA A 238 -51.96 -49.42 6.66
N THR A 239 -51.55 -49.98 5.53
CA THR A 239 -52.46 -50.48 4.50
C THR A 239 -53.07 -51.79 4.97
N GLU A 240 -54.39 -51.75 5.14
CA GLU A 240 -55.34 -52.85 5.21
C GLU A 240 -55.15 -53.82 4.03
N SER A 241 -55.14 -55.11 4.33
CA SER A 241 -55.40 -56.16 3.35
C SER A 241 -56.11 -57.32 4.04
N ALA A 242 -57.29 -57.65 3.49
CA ALA A 242 -58.22 -58.75 3.76
C ALA A 242 -59.44 -58.40 4.62
#